data_AF-A0A2H0QN59-F1
#
_entry.id   AF-A0A2H0QN59-F1
#
_cell.length_a   1.000
_cell.length_b   1.000
_cell.length_c   1.000
_cell.angle_alpha   90.00
_cell.angle_beta   90.00
_cell.angle_gamma   90.00
#
_symmetry.space_group_name_H-M   'P 1'
#
loop_
_entity.id
_entity.type
_entity.pdbx_description
1 polymer ?
#
loop_
_entity_poly.entity_id
_entity_poly.type
_entity_poly.pdbx_seq_one_letter_code
_entity_poly.pdbx_strand_id
1 'polypeptide(L)'
;MNKSHDQIQEELKKLQNAAGKPLVDFDKVEEYSVRLRPDDKVAPGLFVPDPLIPGGYKAHSVTLKAMKKDIFYVSSEGFEDLEQLIQCKGCNREIDAQFWHFCPYCEASFSS
;
A
#
# COMPACT_ATOMS: atom_id res chain seq x y z
N MET A 1 -7.23 -33.42 3.17
CA MET A 1 -8.13 -32.44 2.53
C MET A 1 -7.76 -31.07 3.07
N ASN A 2 -7.20 -30.19 2.25
CA ASN A 2 -6.96 -28.80 2.65
C ASN A 2 -8.28 -28.03 2.56
N LYS A 3 -8.63 -27.29 3.61
CA LYS A 3 -9.82 -26.44 3.61
C LYS A 3 -9.59 -25.24 2.70
N SER A 4 -10.63 -24.77 2.01
CA SER A 4 -10.57 -23.52 1.26
C SER A 4 -10.51 -22.31 2.19
N HIS A 5 -10.11 -21.15 1.67
CA HIS A 5 -10.04 -19.91 2.43
C HIS A 5 -11.39 -19.51 3.05
N ASP A 6 -12.48 -19.67 2.31
CA ASP A 6 -13.83 -19.38 2.79
C ASP A 6 -14.26 -20.31 3.94
N GLN A 7 -13.88 -21.59 3.85
CA GLN A 7 -14.15 -22.56 4.91
C GLN A 7 -13.39 -22.21 6.19
N ILE A 8 -12.18 -21.68 6.07
CA ILE A 8 -11.38 -21.21 7.21
C ILE A 8 -12.00 -19.95 7.81
N GLN A 9 -12.40 -18.97 6.99
CA GLN A 9 -13.06 -17.75 7.50
C GLN A 9 -14.37 -18.05 8.25
N GLU A 10 -15.21 -18.93 7.71
CA GLU A 10 -16.47 -19.33 8.36
C GLU A 10 -16.25 -20.05 9.69
N GLU A 11 -15.14 -20.78 9.84
CA GLU A 11 -14.76 -21.37 11.13
C GLU A 11 -14.23 -20.34 12.12
N LEU A 12 -13.41 -19.40 11.66
CA LEU A 12 -12.86 -18.32 12.49
C LEU A 12 -13.96 -17.40 13.03
N LYS A 13 -14.99 -17.08 12.23
CA LYS A 13 -16.17 -16.29 12.66
C LYS A 13 -16.93 -16.93 13.83
N LYS A 14 -16.83 -18.26 14.01
CA LYS A 14 -17.52 -19.00 15.07
C LYS A 14 -16.71 -19.08 16.37
N LEU A 15 -15.43 -18.70 16.34
CA LEU A 15 -14.59 -18.73 17.54
C LEU A 15 -14.97 -17.60 18.48
N GLN A 16 -15.25 -17.95 19.74
CA GLN A 16 -15.56 -17.00 20.81
C GLN A 16 -14.66 -17.25 22.02
N ASN A 17 -14.39 -16.21 22.79
CA ASN A 17 -13.69 -16.34 24.08
C ASN A 17 -14.65 -16.81 25.18
N ALA A 18 -14.13 -17.07 26.38
CA ALA A 18 -14.91 -17.52 27.54
C ALA A 18 -16.01 -16.53 28.00
N ALA A 19 -15.99 -15.29 27.51
CA ALA A 19 -17.01 -14.28 27.76
C ALA A 19 -18.03 -14.16 26.61
N GLY A 20 -18.00 -15.07 25.62
CA GLY A 20 -18.94 -15.10 24.49
C GLY A 20 -18.68 -14.04 23.42
N LYS A 21 -17.52 -13.35 23.44
CA LYS A 21 -17.15 -12.38 22.39
C LYS A 21 -16.39 -13.04 21.25
N PRO A 22 -16.58 -12.62 19.99
CA PRO A 22 -15.80 -13.11 18.85
C PRO A 22 -14.29 -13.00 19.11
N LEU A 23 -13.55 -14.03 18.73
CA LEU A 23 -12.09 -14.08 18.91
C LEU A 23 -11.34 -13.33 17.80
N VAL A 24 -11.98 -13.20 16.63
CA VAL A 24 -11.47 -12.51 15.45
C VAL A 24 -12.43 -11.40 15.09
N ASP A 25 -11.89 -10.20 14.89
CA ASP A 25 -12.63 -9.04 14.44
C ASP A 25 -12.37 -8.81 12.95
N PHE A 26 -13.36 -9.13 12.13
CA PHE A 26 -13.28 -9.02 10.67
C PHE A 26 -13.64 -7.62 10.16
N ASP A 27 -14.23 -6.79 11.01
CA ASP A 27 -14.59 -5.41 10.69
C ASP A 27 -13.51 -4.41 11.18
N LYS A 28 -12.41 -4.94 11.73
CA LYS A 28 -11.31 -4.15 12.26
C LYS A 28 -10.59 -3.43 11.12
N VAL A 29 -10.81 -2.12 11.03
CA VAL A 29 -9.96 -1.22 10.24
C VAL A 29 -8.68 -0.95 11.03
N GLU A 30 -7.53 -1.20 10.40
CA GLU A 30 -6.22 -0.91 10.99
C GLU A 30 -5.55 0.23 10.25
N GLU A 31 -5.12 1.26 10.99
CA GLU A 31 -4.32 2.35 10.47
C GLU A 31 -2.83 2.08 10.72
N TYR A 32 -2.04 2.15 9.66
CA TYR A 32 -0.59 1.99 9.71
C TYR A 32 0.11 3.30 9.36
N SER A 33 0.95 3.79 10.27
CA SER A 33 1.78 4.97 10.00
C SER A 33 3.22 4.55 9.69
N VAL A 34 3.69 4.89 8.50
CA VAL A 34 5.06 4.62 8.05
C VAL A 34 5.88 5.91 8.13
N ARG A 35 7.07 5.83 8.72
CA ARG A 35 8.00 6.96 8.80
C ARG A 35 8.84 7.04 7.53
N LEU A 36 8.73 8.17 6.83
CA LEU A 36 9.47 8.42 5.58
C LEU A 36 10.44 9.59 5.75
N ARG A 37 11.69 9.41 5.30
CA ARG A 37 12.72 10.46 5.31
C ARG A 37 13.22 10.77 3.89
N PRO A 38 13.34 12.04 3.49
CA PRO A 38 13.92 12.38 2.20
C PRO A 38 15.42 12.04 2.15
N ASP A 39 15.87 11.44 1.04
CA ASP A 39 17.27 11.22 0.69
C ASP A 39 17.41 11.23 -0.84
N ASP A 40 17.89 12.34 -1.41
CA ASP A 40 18.04 12.51 -2.87
C ASP A 40 19.14 11.63 -3.48
N LYS A 41 19.85 10.84 -2.67
CA LYS A 41 20.72 9.77 -3.17
C LYS A 41 19.95 8.50 -3.53
N VAL A 42 18.71 8.35 -3.08
CA VAL A 42 17.82 7.25 -3.47
C VAL A 42 17.28 7.54 -4.86
N ALA A 43 17.24 6.55 -5.74
CA ALA A 43 16.69 6.76 -7.08
C ALA A 43 15.19 7.09 -7.01
N PRO A 44 14.68 7.98 -7.88
CA PRO A 44 13.25 8.27 -7.96
C PRO A 44 12.39 7.02 -8.18
N GLY A 45 11.23 6.98 -7.53
CA GLY A 45 10.26 5.90 -7.57
C GLY A 45 10.57 4.73 -6.62
N LEU A 46 11.63 4.83 -5.82
CA LEU A 46 12.02 3.79 -4.88
C LEU A 46 11.88 4.23 -3.42
N PHE A 47 11.59 3.24 -2.58
CA PHE A 47 11.70 3.32 -1.13
C PHE A 47 12.72 2.28 -0.69
N VAL A 48 13.67 2.69 0.14
CA VAL A 48 14.67 1.79 0.72
C VAL A 48 14.63 1.88 2.24
N PRO A 49 14.86 0.79 2.98
CA PRO A 49 14.85 0.83 4.43
C PRO A 49 15.78 1.91 5.00
N ASP A 50 15.31 2.64 6.01
CA ASP A 50 16.11 3.64 6.69
C ASP A 50 16.96 2.98 7.79
N PRO A 51 18.31 3.01 7.70
CA PRO A 51 19.15 2.43 8.75
C PRO A 51 19.07 3.18 10.09
N LEU A 52 18.54 4.42 10.10
CA LEU A 52 18.42 5.25 11.30
C LEU A 52 17.07 5.10 12.00
N ILE A 53 16.03 4.65 11.27
CA ILE A 53 14.66 4.59 11.77
C ILE A 53 14.14 3.17 11.57
N PRO A 54 14.07 2.34 12.64
CA PRO A 54 13.49 1.00 12.55
C PRO A 54 12.07 1.03 12.00
N GLY A 55 11.81 0.22 10.97
CA GLY A 55 10.52 0.19 10.26
C GLY A 55 10.24 1.41 9.38
N GLY A 56 11.17 2.37 9.30
CA GLY A 56 11.11 3.53 8.42
C GLY A 56 11.77 3.29 7.08
N TYR A 57 11.45 4.15 6.12
CA TYR A 57 12.05 4.13 4.79
C TYR A 57 12.58 5.51 4.43
N LYS A 58 13.53 5.52 3.51
CA LYS A 58 13.98 6.72 2.83
C LYS A 58 13.68 6.65 1.34
N ALA A 59 13.38 7.78 0.75
CA ALA A 59 13.05 7.90 -0.66
C ALA A 59 13.50 9.25 -1.21
N HIS A 60 13.60 9.33 -2.54
CA HIS A 60 13.89 10.59 -3.20
C HIS A 60 12.82 11.64 -2.88
N SER A 61 13.20 12.91 -2.73
CA SER A 61 12.24 13.98 -2.38
C SER A 61 11.08 14.10 -3.38
N VAL A 62 11.36 13.94 -4.67
CA VAL A 62 10.34 13.86 -5.75
C VAL A 62 9.33 12.74 -5.51
N THR A 63 9.80 11.55 -5.12
CA THR A 63 8.92 10.39 -4.86
C THR A 63 7.99 10.66 -3.69
N LEU A 64 8.50 11.27 -2.62
CA LEU A 64 7.68 11.65 -1.46
C LEU A 64 6.62 12.71 -1.80
N LYS A 65 6.94 13.65 -2.70
CA LYS A 65 5.97 14.67 -3.17
C LYS A 65 4.92 14.08 -4.12
N ALA A 66 5.32 13.10 -4.92
CA ALA A 66 4.43 12.42 -5.87
C ALA A 66 3.41 11.52 -5.17
N MET A 67 3.74 10.98 -3.99
CA MET A 67 2.92 10.00 -3.29
C MET A 67 1.65 10.64 -2.70
N LYS A 68 0.51 9.94 -2.80
CA LYS A 68 -0.68 10.27 -2.02
C LYS A 68 -0.41 9.96 -0.54
N LYS A 69 -0.88 10.84 0.37
CA LYS A 69 -0.60 10.71 1.81
C LYS A 69 -1.37 9.57 2.46
N ASP A 70 -2.60 9.36 2.02
CA ASP A 70 -3.49 8.33 2.53
C ASP A 70 -3.69 7.31 1.41
N ILE A 71 -3.18 6.10 1.62
CA ILE A 71 -3.30 4.98 0.69
C ILE A 71 -4.25 3.98 1.35
N PHE A 72 -5.39 3.75 0.70
CA PHE A 72 -6.31 2.70 1.12
C PHE A 72 -5.84 1.37 0.56
N TYR A 73 -5.74 0.38 1.44
CA TYR A 73 -5.40 -1.00 1.07
C TYR A 73 -6.49 -1.91 1.63
N VAL A 74 -7.00 -2.81 0.78
CA VAL A 74 -7.95 -3.86 1.17
C VAL A 74 -7.20 -5.19 1.09
N SER A 75 -7.15 -5.93 2.20
CA SER A 75 -6.33 -7.14 2.35
C SER A 75 -6.87 -8.40 1.69
N SER A 76 -7.96 -8.29 0.92
CA SER A 76 -8.62 -9.43 0.24
C SER A 76 -8.56 -9.31 -1.28
N GLU A 77 -8.81 -10.43 -1.98
CA GLU A 77 -8.93 -10.52 -3.44
C GLU A 77 -9.79 -9.36 -4.00
N GLY A 78 -9.27 -8.66 -5.02
CA GLY A 78 -9.89 -7.44 -5.60
C GLY A 78 -8.92 -6.30 -5.92
N PHE A 79 -7.61 -6.48 -5.68
CA PHE A 79 -6.61 -5.42 -5.96
C PHE A 79 -6.40 -5.19 -7.46
N GLU A 80 -6.41 -6.27 -8.25
CA GLU A 80 -6.23 -6.23 -9.71
C GLU A 80 -7.30 -5.38 -10.41
N ASP A 81 -8.53 -5.36 -9.87
CA ASP A 81 -9.64 -4.56 -10.41
C ASP A 81 -9.52 -3.06 -10.08
N LEU A 82 -8.71 -2.70 -9.09
CA LEU A 82 -8.52 -1.31 -8.62
C LEU A 82 -7.28 -0.64 -9.20
N GLU A 83 -6.41 -1.40 -9.87
CA GLU A 83 -5.20 -0.86 -10.50
C GLU A 83 -5.56 0.18 -11.56
N GLN A 84 -4.84 1.31 -11.55
CA GLN A 84 -4.97 2.35 -12.57
C GLN A 84 -3.66 2.47 -13.33
N LEU A 85 -3.31 1.39 -14.05
CA LEU A 85 -2.09 1.33 -14.85
C LEU A 85 -2.15 2.34 -16.02
N ILE A 86 -1.22 3.29 -16.01
CA ILE A 86 -1.06 4.28 -17.07
C ILE A 86 0.38 4.31 -17.56
N GLN A 87 0.53 4.61 -18.86
CA GLN A 87 1.85 4.85 -19.45
C GLN A 87 2.20 6.34 -19.32
N CYS A 88 3.27 6.64 -18.56
CA CYS A 88 3.71 8.03 -18.40
C CYS A 88 4.25 8.62 -19.70
N LYS A 89 3.67 9.72 -20.19
CA LYS A 89 4.12 10.40 -21.42
C LYS A 89 5.53 11.02 -21.31
N GLY A 90 5.99 11.32 -20.09
CA GLY A 90 7.29 11.95 -19.86
C GLY A 90 8.46 10.98 -19.88
N CYS A 91 8.31 9.79 -19.29
CA CYS A 91 9.40 8.82 -19.16
C CYS A 91 9.07 7.41 -19.66
N ASN A 92 7.89 7.20 -20.26
CA ASN A 92 7.42 5.92 -20.80
C ASN A 92 7.49 4.74 -19.82
N ARG A 93 7.29 5.02 -18.53
CA ARG A 93 7.14 3.99 -17.50
C ARG A 93 5.66 3.72 -17.28
N GLU A 94 5.33 2.45 -17.08
CA GLU A 94 4.03 2.05 -16.56
C GLU A 94 3.96 2.38 -15.06
N ILE A 95 2.87 3.00 -14.64
CA ILE A 95 2.68 3.49 -13.29
C ILE A 95 1.24 3.19 -12.89
N ASP A 96 1.07 2.63 -11.70
CA ASP A 96 -0.24 2.56 -11.08
C ASP A 96 -0.61 3.91 -10.45
N ALA A 97 -1.47 4.68 -11.12
CA ALA A 97 -1.90 6.01 -10.69
C ALA A 97 -2.70 6.02 -9.39
N GLN A 98 -3.12 4.86 -8.86
CA GLN A 98 -3.84 4.81 -7.59
C GLN A 98 -3.01 5.39 -6.44
N PHE A 99 -1.67 5.29 -6.48
CA PHE A 99 -0.79 5.70 -5.38
C PHE A 99 -0.19 7.10 -5.51
N TRP A 100 -0.31 7.73 -6.68
CA TRP A 100 0.49 8.91 -7.03
C TRP A 100 -0.37 10.09 -7.51
N HIS A 101 0.04 11.30 -7.21
CA HIS A 101 -0.51 12.54 -7.76
C HIS A 101 0.07 12.87 -9.16
N PHE A 102 1.32 12.47 -9.40
CA PHE A 102 2.05 12.64 -10.67
C PHE A 102 3.18 11.61 -10.75
N CYS A 103 3.89 11.55 -11.88
CA CYS A 103 4.93 10.55 -12.09
C CYS A 103 6.07 10.67 -11.05
N PRO A 104 6.33 9.64 -10.22
CA PRO A 104 7.36 9.71 -9.17
C PRO A 104 8.79 9.66 -9.72
N TYR A 105 8.95 9.44 -11.04
CA TYR A 105 10.23 9.34 -11.72
C TYR A 105 10.65 10.62 -12.46
N CYS A 106 9.70 11.32 -13.07
CA CYS A 106 9.99 12.46 -13.94
C CYS A 106 9.08 13.67 -13.72
N GLU A 107 8.23 13.65 -12.69
CA GLU A 107 7.35 14.75 -12.29
C GLU A 107 6.26 15.12 -13.30
N ALA A 108 6.17 14.40 -14.42
CA ALA A 108 5.11 14.58 -15.41
C ALA A 108 3.73 14.33 -14.78
N SER A 109 2.81 15.27 -14.99
CA SER A 109 1.40 15.10 -14.60
C SER A 109 0.77 13.93 -15.35
N PHE A 110 -0.10 13.19 -14.66
CA PHE A 110 -0.99 12.24 -15.31
C PHE A 110 -2.09 13.07 -15.97
N SER A 111 -2.01 13.24 -17.29
CA SER A 111 -3.02 13.99 -18.03
C SER A 111 -4.41 13.43 -17.75
N SER A 112 -5.35 14.30 -17.35
CA SER A 112 -6.80 14.04 -17.30
C SER A 112 -7.36 13.65 -18.66
#